data_AF-M1EL46-F1
#
_entry.id   AF-M1EL46-F1
#
_cell.length_a   1.000
_cell.length_b   1.000
_cell.length_c   1.000
_cell.angle_alpha   90.00
_cell.angle_beta   90.00
_cell.angle_gamma   90.00
#
_symmetry.space_group_name_H-M   'P 1'
#
loop_
_entity.id
_entity.type
_entity.pdbx_description
1 polymer ?
#
loop_
_entity_poly.entity_id
_entity_poly.type
_entity_poly.pdbx_seq_one_letter_code
_entity_poly.pdbx_strand_id
1 'polypeptide(L)'
;GSHDFIGEFTTSYRELARGQSQFNIYEVVNPKKKMKKKKYVNSGTVTLLSFAVESECTFLDYIKGGTQINFTVAIDFTASNGN
;
A
#
# COMPACT_ATOMS: atom_id res chain seq x y z
N GLY A 1 -22.68 10.79 -4.93
CA GLY A 1 -21.41 10.15 -4.57
C GLY A 1 -20.88 9.30 -5.71
N SER A 2 -20.57 9.89 -6.87
CA SER A 2 -19.88 9.21 -7.97
C SER A 2 -18.60 10.00 -8.25
N HIS A 3 -17.45 9.40 -7.99
CA HIS A 3 -16.17 10.03 -8.31
C HIS A 3 -15.90 9.92 -9.82
N ASP A 4 -15.46 11.02 -10.44
CA ASP A 4 -15.05 11.03 -11.84
C ASP A 4 -13.62 10.54 -11.99
N PHE A 5 -13.42 9.54 -12.85
CA PHE A 5 -12.10 8.98 -13.11
C PHE A 5 -11.22 9.95 -13.91
N ILE A 6 -10.12 10.43 -13.30
CA ILE A 6 -9.17 11.36 -13.93
C ILE A 6 -8.26 10.62 -14.92
N GLY A 7 -7.67 9.49 -14.51
CA GLY A 7 -6.77 8.65 -15.29
C GLY A 7 -5.88 7.78 -14.39
N GLU A 8 -4.94 7.06 -14.99
CA GLU A 8 -4.02 6.13 -14.34
C GLU A 8 -2.60 6.26 -14.91
N PHE A 9 -1.61 5.82 -14.12
CA PHE A 9 -0.25 5.58 -14.57
C PHE A 9 0.26 4.33 -13.82
N THR A 10 1.28 3.68 -14.37
CA THR A 10 1.89 2.49 -13.76
C THR A 10 3.38 2.73 -13.59
N THR A 11 3.91 2.39 -12.42
CA THR A 11 5.34 2.39 -12.12
C THR A 11 5.69 1.19 -11.23
N SER A 12 6.96 1.01 -10.90
CA SER A 12 7.42 -0.04 -9.99
C SER A 12 8.04 0.54 -8.73
N TYR A 13 8.07 -0.27 -7.67
CA TYR A 13 8.82 0.05 -6.45
C TYR A 13 10.28 0.42 -6.78
N ARG A 14 10.94 -0.30 -7.69
CA ARG A 14 12.34 -0.04 -8.07
C ARG A 14 12.53 1.34 -8.68
N GLU A 15 11.58 1.81 -9.48
CA GLU A 15 11.62 3.15 -10.07
C GLU A 15 11.41 4.24 -9.01
N LEU A 16 10.42 4.05 -8.14
CA LEU A 16 10.18 4.97 -7.00
C LEU A 16 11.36 5.00 -6.03
N ALA A 17 12.02 3.86 -5.80
CA ALA A 17 13.18 3.73 -4.93
C ALA A 17 14.42 4.48 -5.42
N ARG A 18 14.42 5.00 -6.66
CA ARG A 18 15.43 5.97 -7.12
C ARG A 18 15.27 7.36 -6.50
N GLY A 19 14.19 7.59 -5.75
CA GLY A 19 13.95 8.83 -5.01
C GLY A 19 13.44 9.98 -5.89
N GLN A 20 13.33 11.16 -5.28
CA GLN A 20 12.87 12.36 -5.99
C GLN A 20 13.84 12.72 -7.13
N SER A 21 13.34 12.74 -8.36
CA SER A 21 14.08 13.19 -9.53
C SER A 21 13.15 13.50 -10.69
N GLN A 22 13.68 14.12 -11.74
CA GLN A 22 12.97 14.33 -13.01
C GLN A 22 12.48 13.03 -13.67
N PHE A 23 13.04 11.88 -13.27
CA PHE A 23 12.64 10.57 -13.78
C PHE A 23 11.43 9.98 -13.05
N ASN A 24 11.03 10.56 -11.91
CA ASN A 24 9.86 10.14 -11.12
C ASN A 24 8.68 11.11 -11.32
N ILE A 25 8.44 11.48 -12.58
CA ILE A 25 7.30 12.27 -13.04
C ILE A 25 6.53 11.42 -14.05
N TYR A 26 5.25 11.15 -13.78
CA TYR A 26 4.43 10.21 -14.54
C TYR A 26 3.21 10.91 -15.14
N GLU A 27 3.00 10.74 -16.45
CA GLU A 27 1.79 11.21 -17.11
C GLU A 27 0.58 10.37 -16.68
N VAL A 28 -0.51 11.05 -16.32
CA VAL A 28 -1.78 10.40 -15.95
C VAL A 28 -2.64 10.26 -17.19
N VAL A 29 -2.95 9.03 -17.59
CA VAL A 29 -3.68 8.73 -18.82
C VAL A 29 -5.08 8.22 -18.51
N ASN A 30 -6.10 8.81 -19.10
CA ASN A 30 -7.46 8.28 -19.09
C ASN A 30 -7.70 7.46 -20.37
N PRO A 31 -7.85 6.13 -20.30
CA PRO A 31 -8.02 5.29 -21.49
C PRO A 31 -9.25 5.71 -22.32
N LYS A 32 -10.37 6.03 -21.64
CA LYS A 32 -11.62 6.45 -22.32
C LYS A 32 -11.46 7.78 -23.04
N LYS A 33 -10.75 8.77 -22.47
CA LYS A 33 -10.48 10.05 -23.15
C LYS A 33 -9.50 9.86 -24.32
N LYS A 34 -8.46 9.05 -24.13
CA LYS A 34 -7.47 8.74 -25.18
C LYS A 34 -8.12 8.10 -26.41
N MET A 35 -9.08 7.19 -26.20
CA MET A 35 -9.84 6.58 -27.30
C MET A 35 -10.80 7.56 -28.00
N LYS A 36 -11.40 8.51 -27.26
CA LYS A 36 -12.45 9.41 -27.78
C LYS A 36 -11.92 10.73 -28.37
N LYS A 37 -10.78 11.24 -27.90
CA LYS A 37 -10.29 12.58 -28.24
C LYS A 37 -8.92 12.51 -28.93
N LYS A 38 -8.87 12.80 -30.23
CA LYS A 38 -7.64 12.77 -31.05
C LYS A 38 -6.50 13.67 -30.54
N LYS A 39 -6.82 14.81 -29.92
CA LYS A 39 -5.82 15.77 -29.38
C LYS A 39 -5.56 15.59 -27.87
N TYR A 40 -6.02 14.50 -27.27
CA TYR A 40 -5.76 14.22 -25.87
C TYR A 40 -4.31 13.78 -25.66
N VAL A 41 -3.63 14.44 -24.71
CA VAL A 41 -2.25 14.11 -24.34
C VAL A 41 -2.26 13.33 -23.02
N ASN A 42 -2.59 14.00 -21.91
CA ASN A 42 -2.72 13.40 -20.59
C ASN A 42 -3.75 14.20 -19.75
N SER A 43 -4.02 13.74 -18.53
CA SER A 43 -4.87 14.39 -17.53
C SER A 43 -4.03 15.08 -16.44
N GLY A 44 -2.79 15.46 -16.75
CA GLY A 44 -1.80 15.98 -15.80
C GLY A 44 -0.69 14.97 -15.48
N THR A 45 0.12 15.30 -14.48
CA THR A 45 1.28 14.51 -14.06
C THR A 45 1.28 14.26 -12.56
N VAL A 46 1.77 13.10 -12.13
CA VAL A 46 2.08 12.79 -10.73
C VAL A 46 3.60 12.85 -10.54
N THR A 47 4.05 13.59 -9.53
CA THR A 47 5.48 13.74 -9.20
C THR A 47 5.75 13.15 -7.82
N LEU A 48 6.77 12.31 -7.71
CA LEU A 48 7.23 11.80 -6.44
C LEU A 48 7.97 12.90 -5.67
N LEU A 49 7.46 13.28 -4.50
CA LEU A 49 8.07 14.31 -3.66
C LEU A 49 9.06 13.73 -2.65
N SER A 50 8.79 12.55 -2.12
CA SER A 50 9.67 11.86 -1.18
C SER A 50 9.45 10.35 -1.25
N PHE A 51 10.47 9.60 -0.87
CA PHE A 51 10.41 8.15 -0.76
C PHE A 51 11.34 7.70 0.35
N ALA A 52 10.82 6.92 1.29
CA ALA A 52 11.56 6.34 2.39
C ALA A 52 11.26 4.84 2.47
N VAL A 53 12.29 4.06 2.77
CA VAL A 53 12.15 2.63 3.05
C VAL A 53 12.40 2.45 4.53
N GLU A 54 11.34 2.12 5.25
CA GLU A 54 11.40 1.88 6.69
C GLU A 54 11.31 0.38 6.94
N SER A 55 12.17 -0.11 7.84
CA SER A 55 12.10 -1.49 8.29
C SER A 55 11.28 -1.53 9.56
N GLU A 56 10.15 -2.25 9.52
CA GLU A 56 9.34 -2.52 10.70
C GLU A 56 9.73 -3.88 11.29
N CYS A 57 9.80 -3.96 12.62
CA CYS A 57 10.04 -5.23 13.29
C CYS A 57 8.83 -6.15 13.07
N THR A 58 9.07 -7.28 12.40
CA THR A 58 8.05 -8.29 12.16
C THR A 58 7.88 -9.18 13.39
N PHE A 59 6.75 -9.88 13.46
CA PHE A 59 6.53 -10.92 14.48
C PHE A 59 7.71 -11.91 14.60
N LEU A 60 8.27 -12.33 13.46
CA LEU A 60 9.40 -13.26 13.46
C LEU A 60 10.70 -12.63 13.99
N ASP A 61 10.88 -11.32 13.87
CA ASP A 61 12.04 -10.64 14.45
C ASP A 61 11.98 -10.67 15.99
N TYR A 62 10.79 -10.54 16.57
CA TYR A 62 10.60 -10.72 18.02
C TYR A 62 10.92 -12.15 18.47
N ILE A 63 10.43 -13.17 17.75
CA ILE A 63 10.72 -14.58 18.07
C ILE A 63 12.23 -14.88 17.93
N LYS A 64 12.85 -14.46 16.82
CA LYS A 64 14.31 -14.58 16.62
C LYS A 64 15.12 -13.84 17.70
N GLY A 65 14.60 -12.71 18.18
CA GLY A 65 15.17 -11.93 19.27
C GLY A 65 14.99 -12.55 20.67
N GLY A 66 14.37 -13.72 20.79
CA GLY A 66 14.19 -14.44 22.05
C GLY A 66 12.86 -14.19 22.76
N THR A 67 11.91 -13.52 22.11
CA THR A 67 10.55 -13.35 22.65
C THR A 67 9.85 -14.71 22.71
N GLN A 68 9.30 -15.05 23.87
CA GLN A 68 8.57 -16.29 24.09
C GLN A 68 7.07 -16.02 24.22
N ILE A 69 6.24 -16.88 23.63
CA ILE A 69 4.78 -16.84 23.76
C ILE A 69 4.36 -18.04 24.60
N ASN A 70 3.89 -17.75 25.80
CA ASN A 70 3.39 -18.77 26.71
C ASN A 70 1.90 -18.97 26.50
N PHE A 71 1.50 -20.22 26.27
CA PHE A 71 0.10 -20.61 26.25
C PHE A 71 -0.35 -20.93 27.67
N THR A 72 -1.47 -20.38 28.10
CA THR A 72 -2.10 -20.69 29.39
C THR A 72 -3.58 -20.91 29.17
N VAL A 73 -4.10 -21.98 29.78
CA VAL A 73 -5.52 -22.31 29.74
C VAL A 73 -6.05 -22.40 31.17
N ALA A 74 -7.25 -21.89 31.38
CA ALA A 74 -8.00 -22.04 32.62
C ALA A 74 -9.35 -22.68 32.30
N ILE A 75 -9.74 -23.65 33.10
CA ILE A 75 -11.04 -24.34 32.98
C ILE A 75 -11.89 -23.91 34.16
N ASP A 76 -13.07 -23.36 33.87
CA ASP A 76 -14.04 -22.97 34.87
C ASP A 76 -14.95 -24.17 35.24
N PHE A 77 -14.95 -24.56 36.50
CA PHE A 77 -15.80 -25.63 37.06
C PHE A 77 -16.95 -25.07 37.93
N THR A 78 -17.40 -23.83 37.70
CA THR A 78 -18.56 -23.26 38.38
C THR A 78 -19.88 -23.95 38.00
N ALA A 79 -20.85 -23.91 38.91
CA ALA A 79 -22.16 -24.58 38.79
C ALA A 79 -23.05 -24.03 37.66
N SER A 80 -22.72 -22.89 37.05
CA SER A 80 -23.46 -22.31 35.91
C SER A 80 -23.27 -23.06 34.59
N ASN A 81 -22.36 -24.04 34.55
CA ASN A 81 -22.11 -24.88 33.36
C ASN A 81 -23.07 -26.07 33.21
N GLY A 82 -24.07 -26.23 34.09
CA GLY A 82 -25.07 -27.29 34.04
C GLY A 82 -26.51 -26.77 33.89
N ASN A 83 -27.26 -27.37 32.97
CA ASN A 83 -28.73 -27.30 32.85
C ASN A 83 -29.30 -28.70 33.03
#